data_AF-A0A1M5PL58-F1
#
_entry.id   AF-A0A1M5PL58-F1
#
_cell.length_a   1.000
_cell.length_b   1.000
_cell.length_c   1.000
_cell.angle_alpha   90.00
_cell.angle_beta   90.00
_cell.angle_gamma   90.00
#
_symmetry.space_group_name_H-M   'P 1'
#
loop_
_entity.id
_entity.type
_entity.pdbx_description
1 polymer ?
#
loop_
_entity_poly.entity_id
_entity_poly.type
_entity_poly.pdbx_seq_one_letter_code
_entity_poly.pdbx_strand_id
1 'polypeptide(L)' 'MELNREEIEQKLGFSMEWQRLDNKKASRIIYYIGGLNFNDHSNYLELMKEIIDKVVIVRRVFKEYI' A
#
# COMPACT_ATOMS: atom_id res chain seq x y z
N MET A 1 11.21 14.91 4.69
CA MET A 1 10.61 13.56 4.58
C MET A 1 9.09 13.62 4.51
N GLU A 2 8.41 14.54 5.22
CA GLU A 2 6.95 14.70 5.14
C GLU A 2 6.42 15.11 3.75
N LEU A 3 7.12 16.02 3.05
CA LEU A 3 6.69 16.52 1.72
C LEU A 3 6.51 15.40 0.67
N ASN A 4 7.36 14.37 0.68
CA ASN A 4 7.24 13.27 -0.29
C ASN A 4 6.09 12.32 0.07
N ARG A 5 5.73 12.20 1.34
CA ARG A 5 4.65 11.29 1.77
C ARG A 5 3.30 11.77 1.27
N GLU A 6 2.96 13.03 1.54
CA GLU A 6 1.65 13.58 1.17
C GLU A 6 1.45 13.58 -0.34
N GLU A 7 2.48 13.93 -1.11
CA GLU A 7 2.44 13.86 -2.56
C GLU A 7 2.24 12.42 -3.06
N ILE A 8 2.93 11.44 -2.48
CA ILE A 8 2.77 10.03 -2.83
C ILE A 8 1.34 9.55 -2.50
N GLU A 9 0.81 9.85 -1.32
CA GLU A 9 -0.55 9.47 -0.93
C GLU A 9 -1.61 10.14 -1.81
N GLN A 10 -1.39 11.39 -2.25
CA GLN A 10 -2.24 12.06 -3.26
C GLN A 10 -2.19 11.34 -4.62
N LYS A 11 -1.00 10.97 -5.11
CA LYS A 11 -0.84 10.23 -6.37
C LYS A 11 -1.43 8.81 -6.31
N LEU A 12 -1.40 8.17 -5.15
CA LEU A 12 -1.98 6.85 -4.90
C LEU A 12 -3.52 6.92 -4.79
N GLY A 13 -4.05 8.01 -4.25
CA GLY A 13 -5.47 8.16 -3.94
C GLY A 13 -5.90 7.41 -2.67
N PHE A 14 -4.95 7.03 -1.82
CA PHE A 14 -5.20 6.41 -0.51
C PHE A 14 -4.01 6.62 0.41
N SER A 15 -4.27 6.59 1.73
CA SER A 15 -3.24 6.71 2.75
C SER A 15 -2.48 5.40 2.96
N MET A 16 -1.26 5.52 3.47
CA MET A 16 -0.42 4.38 3.83
C MET A 16 0.12 4.54 5.25
N GLU A 17 0.49 3.42 5.86
CA GLU A 17 1.26 3.42 7.10
C GLU A 17 2.76 3.48 6.76
N TRP A 18 3.44 4.51 7.28
CA TRP A 18 4.87 4.73 7.06
C TRP A 18 5.62 4.43 8.35
N GLN A 19 6.40 3.36 8.35
CA GLN A 19 7.16 2.91 9.50
C GLN A 19 8.65 3.10 9.24
N ARG A 20 9.29 4.00 9.98
CA ARG A 20 10.75 4.05 10.04
C ARG A 20 11.23 2.92 10.95
N LEU A 21 12.16 2.09 10.46
CA LEU A 21 12.76 1.05 11.28
C LEU A 21 13.99 1.64 11.95
N ASP A 22 13.85 2.32 13.09
CA ASP A 22 14.94 3.11 13.70
C ASP A 22 16.24 2.32 13.95
N ASN A 23 16.13 1.00 14.16
CA ASN A 23 17.28 0.10 14.34
C ASN A 23 17.96 -0.31 13.02
N LYS A 24 17.48 0.15 11.86
CA LYS A 24 17.99 -0.17 10.52
C LYS A 24 17.98 1.07 9.64
N LYS A 25 18.86 1.15 8.65
CA LYS A 25 18.75 2.17 7.59
C LYS A 25 17.66 1.79 6.57
N ALA A 26 16.44 1.58 7.04
CA ALA A 26 15.31 1.08 6.25
C ALA A 26 13.98 1.63 6.74
N SER A 27 12.98 1.62 5.86
CA SER A 27 11.59 1.96 6.15
C SER A 27 10.65 0.89 5.56
N ARG A 28 9.42 0.84 6.07
CA ARG A 28 8.30 0.07 5.50
C ARG A 28 7.16 1.02 5.19
N ILE A 29 6.46 0.72 4.12
CA ILE A 29 5.27 1.44 3.69
C ILE A 29 4.20 0.38 3.45
N ILE A 30 3.08 0.49 4.15
CA ILE A 30 2.11 -0.60 4.27
C ILE A 30 0.71 -0.05 3.94
N TYR A 31 -0.05 -0.81 3.15
CA TYR A 31 -1.48 -0.63 2.96
C TYR A 31 -2.18 -1.93 3.37
N TYR A 32 -3.20 -1.82 4.23
CA TYR A 32 -3.95 -2.99 4.69
C TYR A 32 -5.24 -3.13 3.90
N ILE A 33 -5.50 -4.35 3.44
CA ILE A 33 -6.78 -4.75 2.86
C ILE A 33 -7.51 -5.57 3.93
N GLY A 34 -8.70 -5.11 4.32
CA GLY A 34 -9.56 -5.80 5.28
C GLY A 34 -10.46 -6.83 4.62
N GLY A 35 -11.12 -7.67 5.42
CA GLY A 35 -12.18 -8.57 4.94
C GLY A 35 -11.74 -9.96 4.52
N LEU A 36 -10.46 -10.32 4.68
CA LEU A 36 -10.01 -11.70 4.50
C LEU A 36 -10.59 -12.59 5.61
N ASN A 37 -11.32 -13.63 5.21
CA ASN A 37 -11.78 -14.69 6.10
C ASN A 37 -11.33 -16.06 5.53
N PHE A 38 -10.67 -16.88 6.35
CA PHE A 38 -10.19 -18.20 5.89
C PHE A 38 -11.30 -19.23 5.74
N ASN A 39 -12.44 -19.03 6.41
CA ASN A 39 -13.59 -19.94 6.39
C ASN A 39 -14.71 -19.47 5.44
N ASP A 40 -14.71 -18.19 5.04
CA ASP A 40 -15.68 -17.60 4.10
C ASP A 40 -14.95 -17.00 2.91
N HIS A 41 -15.16 -17.61 1.73
CA HIS A 41 -14.46 -17.24 0.50
C HIS A 41 -15.31 -16.38 -0.44
N SER A 42 -16.50 -15.95 0.01
CA SER A 42 -17.48 -15.23 -0.83
C SER A 42 -16.91 -13.97 -1.48
N ASN A 43 -15.99 -13.27 -0.83
CA ASN A 43 -15.38 -12.02 -1.32
C ASN A 43 -13.95 -12.19 -1.89
N TYR A 44 -13.44 -13.41 -2.07
CA TYR A 44 -12.04 -13.62 -2.47
C TYR A 44 -11.72 -13.00 -3.83
N LEU A 45 -12.65 -13.09 -4.79
CA LEU A 45 -12.49 -12.47 -6.10
C LEU A 45 -12.33 -10.94 -6.01
N GLU A 46 -13.08 -10.31 -5.11
CA GLU A 46 -13.01 -8.87 -4.87
C GLU A 46 -11.69 -8.49 -4.20
N LEU A 47 -11.27 -9.26 -3.18
CA LEU A 47 -9.98 -9.05 -2.51
C LEU A 47 -8.80 -9.22 -3.47
N MET A 48 -8.82 -10.24 -4.34
CA MET A 48 -7.79 -10.45 -5.35
C MET A 48 -7.73 -9.30 -6.35
N LYS A 49 -8.89 -8.80 -6.80
CA LYS A 49 -8.96 -7.64 -7.67
C LYS A 49 -8.40 -6.40 -7.00
N GLU A 50 -8.78 -6.14 -5.74
CA GLU A 50 -8.24 -5.00 -4.99
C GLU A 50 -6.72 -5.10 -4.84
N ILE A 51 -6.17 -6.28 -4.53
CA ILE A 51 -4.72 -6.49 -4.44
C ILE A 51 -4.04 -6.12 -5.77
N ILE A 52 -4.55 -6.58 -6.90
CA ILE A 52 -3.97 -6.27 -8.23
C ILE A 52 -4.02 -4.77 -8.50
N ASP A 53 -5.18 -4.13 -8.31
CA ASP A 53 -5.37 -2.71 -8.56
C ASP A 53 -4.40 -1.87 -7.70
N LYS A 54 -4.27 -2.22 -6.40
CA LYS A 54 -3.35 -1.54 -5.47
C LYS A 54 -1.88 -1.77 -5.84
N VAL A 55 -1.47 -2.99 -6.18
CA VAL A 55 -0.08 -3.27 -6.55
C VAL A 55 0.33 -2.52 -7.83
N VAL A 56 -0.56 -2.47 -8.83
CA VAL A 56 -0.29 -1.77 -10.09
C VAL A 56 -0.08 -0.28 -9.86
N ILE A 57 -0.96 0.40 -9.10
CA ILE A 57 -0.81 1.84 -8.85
C ILE A 57 0.39 2.16 -7.95
N VAL A 58 0.65 1.34 -6.93
CA VAL A 58 1.82 1.49 -6.06
C VAL A 58 3.09 1.37 -6.90
N ARG A 59 3.21 0.34 -7.73
CA ARG A 59 4.37 0.18 -8.63
C ARG A 59 4.55 1.38 -9.55
N ARG A 60 3.46 1.93 -10.10
CA ARG A 60 3.49 3.09 -11.00
C ARG A 60 4.01 4.33 -10.28
N VAL A 61 3.44 4.67 -9.13
CA VAL A 61 3.76 5.89 -8.37
C VAL A 61 5.17 5.81 -7.79
N PHE A 62 5.52 4.70 -7.13
CA PHE A 62 6.83 4.58 -6.46
C PHE A 62 8.01 4.55 -7.43
N LYS A 63 7.81 4.22 -8.71
CA LYS A 63 8.87 4.27 -9.73
C LYS A 63 9.45 5.69 -9.92
N GLU A 64 8.71 6.73 -9.56
CA GLU A 64 9.20 8.11 -9.64
C GLU A 64 10.14 8.48 -8.46
N TYR A 65 10.19 7.66 -7.42
CA TYR A 65 10.87 7.97 -6.15
C TYR A 65 11.94 6.94 -5.73
N ILE A 66 12.01 5.79 -6.40
CA ILE A 66 12.99 4.71 -6.20
C ILE A 66 13.89 4.63 -7.43
#